data_AF-A0AAV7HZL4-F1
#
_entry.id   AF-A0AAV7HZL4-F1
#
_cell.length_a   1.000
_cell.length_b   1.000
_cell.length_c   1.000
_cell.angle_alpha   90.00
_cell.angle_beta   90.00
_cell.angle_gamma   90.00
#
_symmetry.space_group_name_H-M   'P 1'
#
loop_
_entity.id
_entity.type
_entity.pdbx_description
1 polymer ?
#
loop_
_entity_poly.entity_id
_entity_poly.type
_entity_poly.pdbx_seq_one_letter_code
_entity_poly.pdbx_strand_id
1 'polypeptide(L)'
;MRAAGCDLFPERDAFSYIKGLPLKHPIAEKHLQACMGLLSTAYIFSWSRWNSTVSARQIIMQIKELHGCVAKEQTNKMMMVTPLRTNLIDCTEVGSEFSDKPMPGEETKFFADVYHLALHTAGIKSRLLMKKVSFKLATTVTKLLVATNVISMSS
;
A
#
# COMPACT_ATOMS: atom_id res chain seq x y z
N MET A 1 8.58 -30.68 -17.76
CA MET A 1 7.37 -29.91 -17.35
C MET A 1 7.47 -28.41 -17.58
N ARG A 2 8.61 -27.73 -17.35
CA ARG A 2 8.81 -26.37 -17.92
C ARG A 2 8.82 -26.36 -19.45
N ALA A 3 9.35 -27.44 -20.04
CA ALA A 3 9.26 -27.73 -21.48
C ALA A 3 7.85 -28.13 -21.97
N ALA A 4 6.89 -28.34 -21.06
CA ALA A 4 5.48 -28.64 -21.38
C ALA A 4 4.52 -27.50 -20.94
N GLY A 5 5.04 -26.41 -20.36
CA GLY A 5 4.26 -25.22 -20.02
C GLY A 5 3.25 -25.34 -18.88
N CYS A 6 3.24 -26.41 -18.08
CA CYS A 6 2.34 -26.50 -16.93
C CYS A 6 2.97 -25.87 -15.67
N ASP A 7 2.49 -24.68 -15.32
CA ASP A 7 2.65 -24.13 -13.98
C ASP A 7 1.69 -24.87 -13.04
N LEU A 8 2.25 -25.64 -12.10
CA LEU A 8 1.51 -26.47 -11.16
C LEU A 8 1.21 -25.73 -9.84
N PHE A 9 1.66 -24.48 -9.70
CA PHE A 9 1.44 -23.69 -8.50
C PHE A 9 0.56 -22.48 -8.82
N PRO A 10 -0.66 -22.41 -8.26
CA PRO A 10 -1.71 -21.59 -8.83
C PRO A 10 -1.77 -20.23 -8.16
N GLU A 11 -1.87 -19.20 -9.00
CA GLU A 11 -2.35 -17.84 -8.72
C GLU A 11 -2.75 -17.53 -7.24
N ARG A 12 -4.04 -17.44 -6.92
CA ARG A 12 -4.52 -16.94 -5.62
C ARG A 12 -4.77 -18.03 -4.59
N ASP A 13 -4.85 -19.28 -4.99
CA ASP A 13 -5.18 -20.43 -4.14
C ASP A 13 -3.95 -21.20 -3.66
N ALA A 14 -2.73 -20.81 -4.08
CA ALA A 14 -1.47 -21.34 -3.57
C ALA A 14 -1.40 -21.38 -2.03
N PHE A 15 -2.03 -20.43 -1.33
CA PHE A 15 -2.08 -20.42 0.15
C PHE A 15 -2.78 -21.66 0.74
N SER A 16 -3.66 -22.32 -0.02
CA SER A 16 -4.35 -23.55 0.42
C SER A 16 -3.40 -24.75 0.44
N TYR A 17 -2.31 -24.69 -0.32
CA TYR A 17 -1.37 -25.78 -0.53
C TYR A 17 0.00 -25.51 0.10
N ILE A 18 0.37 -24.24 0.28
CA ILE A 18 1.65 -23.81 0.83
C ILE A 18 1.41 -23.12 2.17
N LYS A 19 1.88 -23.75 3.25
CA LYS A 19 1.84 -23.16 4.60
C LYS A 19 2.76 -21.94 4.67
N GLY A 20 2.30 -20.88 5.34
CA GLY A 20 3.11 -19.69 5.61
C GLY A 20 3.02 -18.59 4.55
N LEU A 21 2.17 -18.72 3.52
CA LEU A 21 1.89 -17.61 2.60
C LEU A 21 0.93 -16.61 3.26
N PRO A 22 1.31 -15.33 3.45
CA PRO A 22 0.39 -14.32 3.96
C PRO A 22 -0.66 -14.00 2.89
N LEU A 23 -1.91 -14.35 3.13
CA LEU A 23 -3.00 -13.92 2.25
C LEU A 23 -3.55 -12.58 2.73
N LYS A 24 -3.42 -11.53 1.91
CA LYS A 24 -4.12 -10.27 2.13
C LYS A 24 -5.49 -10.28 1.47
N HIS A 25 -6.39 -9.42 1.96
CA HIS A 25 -7.75 -9.32 1.42
C HIS A 25 -7.70 -8.87 -0.06
N PRO A 26 -8.09 -9.73 -1.03
CA PRO A 26 -7.72 -9.56 -2.43
C PRO A 26 -8.35 -8.31 -3.07
N ILE A 27 -9.55 -7.94 -2.64
CA ILE A 27 -10.22 -6.73 -3.14
C ILE A 27 -9.54 -5.47 -2.61
N ALA A 28 -9.11 -5.50 -1.34
CA ALA A 28 -8.48 -4.34 -0.72
C ALA A 28 -7.07 -4.13 -1.29
N GLU A 29 -6.32 -5.22 -1.51
CA GLU A 29 -5.02 -5.19 -2.14
C GLU A 29 -5.09 -4.65 -3.58
N LYS A 30 -6.02 -5.16 -4.40
CA LYS A 30 -6.22 -4.63 -5.77
C LYS A 30 -6.58 -3.16 -5.78
N HIS A 31 -7.49 -2.74 -4.89
CA HIS A 31 -7.87 -1.33 -4.78
C HIS A 31 -6.68 -0.46 -4.37
N LEU A 32 -5.90 -0.93 -3.40
CA LEU A 32 -4.67 -0.27 -2.96
C LEU A 32 -3.66 -0.12 -4.10
N GLN A 33 -3.43 -1.15 -4.89
CA GLN A 33 -2.54 -1.10 -6.06
C GLN A 33 -3.04 -0.15 -7.16
N ALA A 34 -4.36 -0.03 -7.33
CA ALA A 34 -4.96 0.96 -8.22
C ALA A 34 -4.69 2.40 -7.72
N CYS A 35 -4.93 2.64 -6.43
CA CYS A 35 -4.61 3.92 -5.78
C CYS A 35 -3.12 4.26 -5.88
N MET A 36 -2.21 3.30 -5.64
CA MET A 36 -0.76 3.49 -5.81
C MET A 36 -0.40 3.87 -7.25
N GLY A 37 -1.05 3.27 -8.24
CA GLY A 37 -0.87 3.64 -9.65
C GLY A 37 -1.25 5.10 -9.93
N LEU A 38 -2.40 5.55 -9.42
CA LEU A 38 -2.86 6.94 -9.54
C LEU A 38 -1.94 7.94 -8.81
N LEU A 39 -1.30 7.51 -7.71
CA LEU A 39 -0.43 8.34 -6.89
C LEU A 39 1.06 8.27 -7.28
N SER A 40 1.40 7.44 -8.26
CA SER A 40 2.79 7.06 -8.62
C SER A 40 3.72 8.23 -8.98
N THR A 41 3.17 9.37 -9.41
CA THR A 41 3.97 10.57 -9.73
C THR A 41 4.23 11.48 -8.54
N ALA A 42 3.52 11.26 -7.42
CA ALA A 42 3.53 12.15 -6.26
C ALA A 42 3.96 11.46 -4.96
N TYR A 43 3.88 10.13 -4.89
CA TYR A 43 4.18 9.36 -3.69
C TYR A 43 5.10 8.17 -3.97
N ILE A 44 5.92 7.84 -2.97
CA ILE A 44 6.64 6.58 -2.86
C ILE A 44 5.94 5.74 -1.79
N PHE A 45 5.86 4.43 -2.06
CA PHE A 45 5.38 3.44 -1.12
C PHE A 45 6.47 2.41 -0.84
N SER A 46 6.53 1.95 0.40
CA SER A 46 7.40 0.83 0.78
C SER A 46 6.60 -0.20 1.57
N TRP A 47 6.98 -1.46 1.41
CA TRP A 47 6.45 -2.56 2.23
C TRP A 47 6.80 -2.37 3.72
N SER A 48 6.02 -2.98 4.59
CA SER A 48 6.23 -2.96 6.04
C SER A 48 6.36 -4.35 6.64
N ARG A 49 7.28 -4.51 7.60
CA ARG A 49 7.49 -5.79 8.30
C ARG A 49 6.27 -6.24 9.10
N TRP A 50 5.43 -5.31 9.52
CA TRP A 50 4.24 -5.59 10.31
C TRP A 50 3.19 -6.39 9.54
N ASN A 51 3.31 -6.51 8.20
CA ASN A 51 2.41 -7.35 7.42
C ASN A 51 2.41 -8.83 7.82
N SER A 52 3.50 -9.33 8.42
CA SER A 52 3.59 -10.71 8.92
C SER A 52 2.86 -10.91 10.25
N THR A 53 2.63 -9.86 11.02
CA THR A 53 2.00 -9.92 12.35
C THR A 53 0.53 -9.50 12.35
N VAL A 54 0.11 -8.67 11.40
CA VAL A 54 -1.28 -8.19 11.32
C VAL A 54 -2.19 -9.13 10.54
N SER A 55 -3.50 -8.97 10.75
CA SER A 55 -4.51 -9.81 10.08
C SER A 55 -4.47 -9.69 8.54
N ALA A 56 -5.05 -10.67 7.86
CA ALA A 56 -5.24 -10.66 6.40
C ALA A 56 -5.98 -9.43 5.86
N ARG A 57 -6.81 -8.79 6.70
CA ARG A 57 -7.60 -7.60 6.32
C ARG A 57 -6.83 -6.29 6.49
N GLN A 58 -5.67 -6.33 7.12
CA GLN A 58 -4.83 -5.16 7.36
C GLN A 58 -3.59 -5.24 6.49
N ILE A 59 -3.39 -4.19 5.70
CA ILE A 59 -2.20 -4.02 4.87
C ILE A 59 -1.45 -2.81 5.42
N ILE A 60 -0.24 -3.04 5.92
CA ILE A 60 0.61 -1.98 6.47
C ILE A 60 1.62 -1.57 5.43
N MET A 61 1.74 -0.27 5.16
CA MET A 61 2.76 0.24 4.25
C MET A 61 3.32 1.55 4.74
N GLN A 62 4.52 1.86 4.27
CA GLN A 62 5.07 3.20 4.35
C GLN A 62 4.59 4.03 3.18
N ILE A 63 4.30 5.29 3.45
CA ILE A 63 3.96 6.30 2.44
C ILE A 63 4.84 7.52 2.65
N LYS A 64 5.40 8.03 1.54
CA LYS A 64 6.17 9.27 1.53
C LYS A 64 5.79 10.12 0.33
N GLU A 65 5.48 11.38 0.59
CA GLU A 65 5.27 12.37 -0.47
C GLU A 65 6.62 12.72 -1.12
N LEU A 66 6.66 12.77 -2.45
CA LEU A 66 7.85 13.14 -3.23
C LEU A 66 8.06 14.65 -3.32
N HIS A 67 6.95 15.39 -3.48
CA HIS A 67 6.97 16.75 -3.99
C HIS A 67 6.26 17.73 -3.05
N GLY A 68 6.97 18.29 -2.08
CA GLY A 68 6.42 19.32 -1.21
C GLY A 68 7.47 19.91 -0.26
N CYS A 69 7.12 21.03 0.39
CA CYS A 69 7.94 21.55 1.49
C CYS A 69 7.96 20.55 2.66
N VAL A 70 6.80 19.93 2.92
CA VAL A 70 6.60 18.87 3.91
C VAL A 70 7.39 17.59 3.59
N ALA A 71 7.59 17.28 2.30
CA ALA A 71 8.34 16.09 1.85
C ALA A 71 9.84 16.12 2.20
N LYS A 72 10.42 17.31 2.41
CA LYS A 72 11.83 17.46 2.79
C LYS A 72 12.08 17.20 4.28
N GLU A 73 11.06 17.42 5.12
CA GLU A 73 11.18 17.34 6.58
C GLU A 73 10.57 16.05 7.15
N GLN A 74 9.64 15.40 6.44
CA GLN A 74 8.96 14.22 6.95
C GLN A 74 9.65 12.90 6.59
N THR A 75 9.79 12.07 7.63
CA THR A 75 10.13 10.65 7.54
C THR A 75 9.00 9.85 6.86
N ASN A 76 9.30 8.63 6.45
CA ASN A 76 8.28 7.70 5.94
C ASN A 76 7.19 7.54 7.00
N LYS A 77 5.94 7.87 6.63
CA LYS A 77 4.79 7.68 7.52
C LYS A 77 4.26 6.26 7.37
N MET A 78 3.80 5.68 8.47
CA MET A 78 3.13 4.40 8.45
C MET A 78 1.64 4.59 8.19
N MET A 79 1.08 3.79 7.28
CA MET A 79 -0.35 3.73 7.03
C MET A 79 -0.87 2.30 7.13
N MET A 80 -2.08 2.18 7.65
CA MET A 80 -2.86 0.94 7.62
C MET A 80 -4.01 1.09 6.64
N VAL A 81 -4.10 0.15 5.72
CA VAL A 81 -5.18 0.03 4.74
C VAL A 81 -6.03 -1.18 5.09
N THR A 82 -7.33 -0.96 5.16
CA THR A 82 -8.35 -2.00 5.36
C THR A 82 -9.39 -1.91 4.23
N PRO A 83 -10.27 -2.92 4.05
CA PRO A 83 -11.36 -2.82 3.09
C PRO A 83 -12.31 -1.63 3.31
N LEU A 84 -12.33 -1.04 4.51
CA LEU A 84 -13.28 0.01 4.90
C LEU A 84 -12.67 1.40 4.94
N ARG A 85 -11.37 1.50 5.25
CA ARG A 85 -10.68 2.77 5.46
C ARG A 85 -9.18 2.66 5.38
N THR A 86 -8.54 3.82 5.23
CA THR A 86 -7.10 4.03 5.35
C THR A 86 -6.81 5.05 6.44
N ASN A 87 -5.89 4.72 7.35
CA ASN A 87 -5.47 5.59 8.44
C ASN A 87 -3.94 5.70 8.50
N LEU A 88 -3.41 6.86 8.90
CA LEU A 88 -2.02 6.95 9.35
C LEU A 88 -1.92 6.44 10.79
N ILE A 89 -0.93 5.61 11.07
CA ILE A 89 -0.73 4.97 12.37
C ILE A 89 0.54 5.49 13.04
N ASP A 90 0.50 5.60 14.37
CA ASP A 90 1.66 5.91 15.19
C ASP A 90 2.48 4.64 15.43
N CYS A 91 3.24 4.26 14.40
CA CYS A 91 4.09 3.08 14.41
C CYS A 91 5.38 3.38 13.62
N THR A 92 6.43 2.61 13.87
CA THR A 92 7.69 2.68 13.14
C THR A 92 8.17 1.26 12.79
N GLU A 93 9.00 1.10 11.76
CA GLU A 93 9.55 -0.22 11.42
C GLU A 93 10.49 -0.80 12.48
N VAL A 94 11.22 0.07 13.18
CA VAL A 94 12.19 -0.32 14.21
C VAL A 94 11.56 -0.52 15.58
N GLY A 95 10.25 -0.29 15.71
CA GLY A 95 9.51 -0.51 16.95
C GLY A 95 9.55 -1.98 17.39
N SER A 96 9.56 -2.19 18.71
CA SER A 96 9.48 -3.52 19.31
C SER A 96 8.11 -4.18 19.07
N GLU A 97 7.05 -3.36 19.10
CA GLU A 97 5.67 -3.83 18.99
C GLU A 97 4.88 -3.02 17.96
N PHE A 98 3.88 -3.67 17.36
CA PHE A 98 2.96 -3.04 16.44
C PHE A 98 1.95 -2.18 17.18
N SER A 99 1.67 -0.99 16.66
CA SER A 99 0.66 -0.07 17.19
C SER A 99 -0.33 0.30 16.08
N ASP A 100 -1.61 0.00 16.30
CA ASP A 100 -2.73 0.40 15.44
C ASP A 100 -3.38 1.72 15.91
N LYS A 101 -2.69 2.48 16.75
CA LYS A 101 -3.21 3.77 17.20
C LYS A 101 -3.08 4.78 16.06
N PRO A 102 -4.14 5.56 15.76
CA PRO A 102 -4.02 6.65 14.79
C PRO A 102 -2.90 7.62 15.20
N MET A 103 -2.27 8.23 14.20
CA MET A 103 -1.28 9.29 14.45
C MET A 103 -1.92 10.45 15.25
N PRO A 104 -1.20 11.06 16.21
CA PRO A 104 -1.72 12.19 16.97
C PRO A 104 -2.26 13.30 16.07
N GLY A 105 -3.50 13.73 16.31
CA GLY A 105 -4.19 14.75 15.49
C GLY A 105 -4.91 14.22 14.23
N GLU A 106 -4.90 12.91 13.99
CA GLU A 106 -5.67 12.26 12.93
C GLU A 106 -6.79 11.32 13.42
N GLU A 107 -7.01 11.23 14.73
CA GLU A 107 -7.95 10.27 15.36
C GLU A 107 -9.39 10.36 14.82
N THR A 108 -9.84 11.57 14.46
CA THR A 108 -11.20 11.82 13.98
C THR A 108 -11.33 11.78 12.45
N LYS A 109 -10.21 11.67 11.73
CA LYS A 109 -10.22 11.72 10.27
C LYS A 109 -10.54 10.35 9.70
N PHE A 110 -11.50 10.32 8.78
CA PHE A 110 -11.86 9.12 8.05
C PHE A 110 -11.48 9.28 6.59
N PHE A 111 -10.66 8.36 6.09
CA PHE A 111 -10.35 8.28 4.66
C PHE A 111 -10.78 6.92 4.14
N ALA A 112 -11.63 6.92 3.12
CA ALA A 112 -12.14 5.70 2.50
C ALA A 112 -11.00 4.85 1.89
N ASP A 113 -10.01 5.51 1.29
CA ASP A 113 -8.83 4.86 0.71
C ASP A 113 -7.59 5.79 0.73
N VAL A 114 -6.48 5.28 0.21
CA VAL A 114 -5.20 6.00 0.12
C VAL A 114 -5.29 7.22 -0.80
N TYR A 115 -6.12 7.17 -1.86
CA TYR A 115 -6.26 8.32 -2.75
C TYR A 115 -6.98 9.48 -2.05
N HIS A 116 -8.05 9.18 -1.31
CA HIS A 116 -8.76 10.13 -0.47
C HIS A 116 -7.83 10.71 0.60
N LEU A 117 -7.01 9.88 1.26
CA LEU A 117 -5.99 10.33 2.21
C LEU A 117 -4.99 11.30 1.56
N ALA A 118 -4.48 10.96 0.38
CA ALA A 118 -3.54 11.81 -0.36
C ALA A 118 -4.16 13.14 -0.78
N LEU A 119 -5.44 13.18 -1.19
CA LEU A 119 -6.10 14.44 -1.54
C LEU A 119 -6.11 15.46 -0.41
N HIS A 120 -6.31 15.01 0.83
CA HIS A 120 -6.35 15.88 2.01
C HIS A 120 -4.97 16.24 2.55
N THR A 121 -3.98 15.35 2.42
CA THR A 121 -2.66 15.52 3.05
C THR A 121 -1.58 16.06 2.11
N ALA A 122 -1.71 15.84 0.80
CA ALA A 122 -0.71 16.22 -0.19
C ALA A 122 -0.44 17.73 -0.23
N GLY A 123 0.79 18.13 -0.55
CA GLY A 123 1.13 19.48 -0.93
C GLY A 123 0.49 19.90 -2.27
N ILE A 124 0.51 21.21 -2.55
CA ILE A 124 -0.07 21.78 -3.78
C ILE A 124 0.56 21.14 -5.03
N LYS A 125 1.89 20.98 -5.05
CA LYS A 125 2.63 20.38 -6.18
C LYS A 125 2.23 18.92 -6.39
N SER A 126 2.22 18.11 -5.35
CA SER A 126 1.77 16.71 -5.42
C SER A 126 0.34 16.57 -5.92
N ARG A 127 -0.60 17.40 -5.43
CA ARG A 127 -1.98 17.39 -5.93
C ARG A 127 -2.07 17.69 -7.43
N LEU A 128 -1.28 18.64 -7.93
CA LEU A 128 -1.23 18.95 -9.36
C LEU A 128 -0.68 17.77 -10.18
N LEU A 129 0.33 17.07 -9.67
CA LEU A 129 0.88 15.87 -10.31
C LEU A 129 -0.13 14.72 -10.32
N MET A 130 -0.79 14.46 -9.20
CA MET A 130 -1.86 13.45 -9.09
C MET A 130 -2.99 13.70 -10.10
N LYS A 131 -3.40 14.96 -10.31
CA LYS A 131 -4.43 15.32 -11.30
C LYS A 131 -3.95 15.17 -12.75
N LYS A 132 -2.66 15.31 -12.99
CA LYS A 132 -2.04 15.25 -14.33
C LYS A 132 -1.46 13.87 -14.65
N VAL A 133 -1.62 12.88 -13.77
CA VAL A 133 -1.10 11.53 -14.01
C VAL A 133 -1.67 10.97 -15.31
N SER A 134 -0.80 10.47 -16.18
CA SER A 134 -1.25 9.83 -17.43
C SER A 134 -1.96 8.53 -17.11
N PHE A 135 -3.14 8.32 -17.69
CA PHE A 135 -3.87 7.05 -17.55
C PHE A 135 -3.02 5.84 -17.95
N LYS A 136 -2.18 5.97 -18.98
CA LYS A 136 -1.27 4.90 -19.42
C LYS A 136 -0.25 4.57 -18.32
N LEU A 137 0.32 5.60 -17.69
CA LEU A 137 1.29 5.42 -16.61
C LEU A 137 0.63 4.75 -15.40
N ALA A 138 -0.49 5.32 -14.92
CA ALA A 138 -1.21 4.78 -13.76
C ALA A 138 -1.60 3.31 -13.98
N THR A 139 -2.17 2.99 -15.14
CA THR A 139 -2.56 1.61 -15.49
C THR A 139 -1.37 0.68 -15.57
N THR A 140 -0.24 1.13 -16.14
CA THR A 140 0.98 0.32 -16.25
C THR A 140 1.55 0.01 -14.88
N VAL A 141 1.63 1.02 -13.99
CA VAL A 141 2.10 0.83 -12.61
C VAL A 141 1.18 -0.12 -11.85
N THR A 142 -0.15 0.05 -11.94
CA THR A 142 -1.10 -0.87 -11.30
C THR A 142 -0.93 -2.30 -11.80
N LYS A 143 -0.83 -2.51 -13.11
CA LYS A 143 -0.60 -3.86 -13.68
C LYS A 143 0.72 -4.46 -13.21
N LEU A 144 1.78 -3.66 -13.14
CA LEU A 144 3.08 -4.09 -12.63
C LEU A 144 2.98 -4.52 -11.16
N LEU A 145 2.31 -3.74 -10.31
CA LEU A 145 2.10 -4.06 -8.90
C LEU A 145 1.27 -5.34 -8.71
N VAL A 146 0.19 -5.51 -9.49
CA VAL A 146 -0.63 -6.72 -9.48
C VAL A 146 0.17 -7.96 -9.88
N ALA A 147 1.00 -7.84 -10.92
CA ALA A 147 1.79 -8.96 -11.43
C ALA A 147 2.95 -9.35 -10.50
N THR A 148 3.50 -8.40 -9.75
CA THR A 148 4.63 -8.62 -8.84
C THR A 148 4.18 -8.97 -7.42
N ASN A 149 2.96 -8.62 -7.02
CA ASN A 149 2.40 -8.93 -5.70
C ASN A 149 3.28 -8.47 -4.51
N VAL A 150 3.96 -7.33 -4.65
CA VAL A 150 4.94 -6.81 -3.66
C VAL A 150 4.36 -6.61 -2.25
N ILE A 151 3.05 -6.39 -2.15
CA ILE A 151 2.35 -6.19 -0.88
C ILE A 151 2.29 -7.49 -0.06
N SER A 152 2.06 -8.62 -0.73
CA SER A 152 1.94 -9.94 -0.11
C SER A 152 3.26 -10.71 -0.07
N MET A 153 4.38 -10.11 -0.51
CA MET A 153 5.70 -10.68 -0.25
C MET A 153 6.02 -10.52 1.23
N SER A 154 5.89 -11.58 2.04
CA SER A 154 6.59 -11.66 3.32
C SER A 154 7.68 -12.72 3.20
N SER A 155 8.93 -12.33 3.51
CA SER A 155 9.97 -13.28 3.90
C SER A 155 9.66 -13.91 5.24
#